data_AF-A0A7S3MPU5-F1
#
_entry.id   AF-A0A7S3MPU5-F1
#
_cell.length_a   1.000
_cell.length_b   1.000
_cell.length_c   1.000
_cell.angle_alpha   90.00
_cell.angle_beta   90.00
_cell.angle_gamma   90.00
#
_symmetry.space_group_name_H-M   'P 1'
#
loop_
_entity.id
_entity.type
_entity.pdbx_description
1 polymer ?
#
loop_
_entity_poly.entity_id
_entity_poly.type
_entity_poly.pdbx_seq_one_letter_code
_entity_poly.pdbx_strand_id
1 'polypeptide(L)'
;MNQKLGCNSLKMYTRSGAYPPGIKTNLESDSHKWILKNFSSLNSNLKLEYKSLTEEDIPEIRSLHKEWFPVSYSENFFEEIGGSLSSVAAVINPKDYGDYSTNHSVICGSILFKITDQKNPKFHNTCYISTFGVVEALRGKGIAKELILECKRVCRSYSVSQMSLNVITYNTQAIKFYEKIGFTKSRTKSNHYLIEGETFDAFEYVYSLRRQSNISFFLKSFLPKYIKSIFNA
;
A
#
# COMPACT_ATOMS: atom_id res chain seq x y z
N MET A 1 27.94 -17.42 41.23
CA MET A 1 26.54 -17.17 40.82
C MET A 1 26.45 -15.76 40.27
N ASN A 2 25.93 -15.64 39.04
CA ASN A 2 25.31 -14.47 38.40
C ASN A 2 25.63 -14.48 36.90
N GLN A 3 24.98 -15.42 36.20
CA GLN A 3 24.80 -15.29 34.75
C GLN A 3 23.90 -14.08 34.50
N LYS A 4 24.43 -13.09 33.78
CA LYS A 4 23.64 -12.03 33.17
C LYS A 4 22.63 -12.69 32.23
N LEU A 5 21.35 -12.63 32.59
CA LEU A 5 20.25 -12.92 31.67
C LEU A 5 20.28 -11.84 30.59
N GLY A 6 20.79 -12.21 29.41
CA GLY A 6 20.69 -11.39 28.21
C GLY A 6 19.22 -11.20 27.86
N CYS A 7 18.83 -9.95 27.61
CA CYS A 7 17.52 -9.59 27.11
C CYS A 7 17.34 -10.18 25.71
N ASN A 8 16.85 -11.41 25.61
CA ASN A 8 16.38 -11.97 24.35
C ASN A 8 15.09 -11.24 23.99
N SER A 9 15.18 -10.23 23.12
CA SER A 9 14.00 -9.69 22.46
C SER A 9 13.33 -10.85 21.70
N LEU A 10 12.11 -11.23 22.13
CA LEU A 10 11.35 -12.23 21.39
C LEU A 10 11.16 -11.72 19.95
N LYS A 11 11.64 -12.47 18.97
CA LYS A 11 11.35 -12.19 17.56
C LYS A 11 9.84 -12.29 17.35
N MET A 12 9.24 -11.18 16.92
CA MET A 12 7.85 -11.12 16.52
C MET A 12 7.74 -11.43 15.03
N TYR A 13 6.65 -12.06 14.63
CA TYR A 13 6.41 -12.48 13.25
C TYR A 13 5.08 -11.94 12.73
N THR A 14 4.99 -11.75 11.43
CA THR A 14 3.79 -11.34 10.69
C THR A 14 3.52 -12.30 9.53
N ARG A 15 2.29 -12.28 9.00
CA ARG A 15 1.88 -13.07 7.84
C ARG A 15 1.48 -12.18 6.68
N SER A 16 2.07 -12.46 5.53
CA SER A 16 1.66 -11.90 4.24
C SER A 16 1.30 -13.03 3.27
N GLY A 17 0.18 -12.87 2.57
CA GLY A 17 -0.19 -13.78 1.49
C GLY A 17 0.68 -13.64 0.24
N ALA A 18 1.57 -12.64 0.17
CA ALA A 18 2.52 -12.51 -0.92
C ALA A 18 3.73 -13.44 -0.76
N TYR A 19 4.11 -13.77 0.47
CA TYR A 19 5.15 -14.75 0.73
C TYR A 19 4.66 -16.17 0.40
N PRO A 20 5.56 -17.08 -0.02
CA PRO A 20 5.22 -18.47 -0.20
C PRO A 20 4.57 -19.06 1.07
N PRO A 21 3.57 -19.95 0.93
CA PRO A 21 2.90 -20.56 2.08
C PRO A 21 3.90 -21.20 3.07
N GLY A 22 3.72 -20.91 4.35
CA GLY A 22 4.56 -21.47 5.43
C GLY A 22 5.74 -20.59 5.85
N ILE A 23 6.09 -19.56 5.07
CA ILE A 23 7.14 -18.60 5.45
C ILE A 23 6.60 -17.62 6.52
N LYS A 24 7.36 -17.47 7.61
CA LYS A 24 7.13 -16.43 8.61
C LYS A 24 8.07 -15.26 8.34
N THR A 25 7.53 -14.05 8.31
CA THR A 25 8.32 -12.83 8.14
C THR A 25 8.59 -12.18 9.48
N ASN A 26 9.79 -11.65 9.66
CA ASN A 26 10.11 -10.89 10.86
C ASN A 26 9.28 -9.60 10.86
N LEU A 27 8.77 -9.23 12.02
CA LEU A 27 8.11 -7.95 12.23
C LEU A 27 9.19 -6.91 12.54
N GLU A 28 9.40 -5.99 11.60
CA GLU A 28 10.45 -4.95 11.63
C GLU A 28 9.86 -3.55 11.88
N SER A 29 8.68 -3.27 11.32
CA SER A 29 8.02 -1.96 11.29
C SER A 29 7.63 -1.46 12.68
N ASP A 30 7.91 -0.19 12.96
CA ASP A 30 7.50 0.43 14.21
C ASP A 30 6.00 0.75 14.21
N SER A 31 5.41 1.06 13.05
CA SER A 31 3.95 1.17 12.91
C SER A 31 3.26 -0.13 13.28
N HIS A 32 3.74 -1.27 12.79
CA HIS A 32 3.14 -2.56 13.10
C HIS A 32 3.27 -2.89 14.59
N LYS A 33 4.46 -2.68 15.22
CA LYS A 33 4.63 -2.85 16.67
C LYS A 33 3.68 -1.96 17.46
N TRP A 34 3.55 -0.69 17.06
CA TRP A 34 2.66 0.26 17.71
C TRP A 34 1.21 -0.19 17.61
N ILE A 35 0.77 -0.66 16.43
CA ILE A 35 -0.58 -1.18 16.20
C ILE A 35 -0.86 -2.38 17.12
N LEU A 36 0.07 -3.32 17.23
CA LEU A 36 -0.10 -4.49 18.11
C LEU A 36 -0.19 -4.09 19.58
N LYS A 37 0.67 -3.17 20.03
CA LYS A 37 0.65 -2.65 21.40
C LYS A 37 -0.67 -1.97 21.76
N ASN A 38 -1.28 -1.28 20.79
CA ASN A 38 -2.50 -0.49 21.00
C ASN A 38 -3.77 -1.17 20.45
N PHE A 39 -3.70 -2.46 20.11
CA PHE A 39 -4.74 -3.14 19.33
C PHE A 39 -6.12 -3.11 19.99
N SER A 40 -6.21 -3.25 21.32
CA SER A 40 -7.47 -3.20 22.05
C SER A 40 -8.21 -1.88 21.84
N SER A 41 -7.50 -0.75 21.94
CA SER A 41 -8.06 0.59 21.71
C SER A 41 -8.48 0.76 20.24
N LEU A 42 -7.63 0.35 19.31
CA LEU A 42 -7.91 0.39 17.86
C LEU A 42 -9.12 -0.47 17.46
N ASN A 43 -9.33 -1.60 18.14
CA ASN A 43 -10.46 -2.47 17.84
C ASN A 43 -11.80 -1.85 18.24
N SER A 44 -11.81 -1.02 19.27
CA SER A 44 -13.01 -0.32 19.74
C SER A 44 -13.37 0.91 18.89
N ASN A 45 -12.39 1.69 18.45
CA ASN A 45 -12.61 2.92 17.72
C ASN A 45 -11.43 3.23 16.79
N LEU A 46 -11.45 2.67 15.58
CA LEU A 46 -10.41 2.92 14.59
C LEU A 46 -10.67 4.24 13.85
N LYS A 47 -9.90 5.27 14.21
CA LYS A 47 -9.78 6.54 13.50
C LYS A 47 -8.62 6.47 12.50
N LEU A 48 -8.94 6.64 11.22
CA LEU A 48 -7.96 6.68 10.14
C LEU A 48 -7.96 8.04 9.47
N GLU A 49 -6.77 8.49 9.12
CA GLU A 49 -6.51 9.60 8.21
C GLU A 49 -5.83 9.06 6.95
N TYR A 50 -5.88 9.85 5.88
CA TYR A 50 -5.23 9.51 4.61
C TYR A 50 -4.26 10.62 4.22
N LYS A 51 -3.05 10.25 3.84
CA LYS A 51 -2.03 11.19 3.38
C LYS A 51 -1.21 10.60 2.23
N SER A 52 -0.49 11.46 1.52
CA SER A 52 0.60 11.05 0.62
C SER A 52 1.84 10.78 1.46
N LEU A 53 2.62 9.77 1.09
CA LEU A 53 3.91 9.51 1.73
C LEU A 53 4.92 10.58 1.33
N THR A 54 5.79 10.95 2.27
CA THR A 54 6.91 11.88 2.06
C THR A 54 8.24 11.18 2.35
N GLU A 55 9.36 11.88 2.15
CA GLU A 55 10.70 11.38 2.47
C GLU A 55 10.83 10.93 3.94
N GLU A 56 10.16 11.61 4.86
CA GLU A 56 10.14 11.26 6.29
C GLU A 56 9.51 9.88 6.56
N ASP A 57 8.61 9.41 5.69
CA ASP A 57 7.94 8.12 5.82
C ASP A 57 8.76 6.95 5.22
N ILE A 58 9.80 7.24 4.43
CA ILE A 58 10.58 6.24 3.68
C ILE A 58 11.15 5.13 4.58
N PRO A 59 11.78 5.42 5.73
CA PRO A 59 12.32 4.36 6.60
C PRO A 59 11.25 3.36 7.04
N GLU A 60 10.06 3.86 7.34
CA GLU A 60 8.96 3.05 7.87
C GLU A 60 8.27 2.24 6.77
N ILE A 61 8.01 2.85 5.60
CA ILE A 61 7.43 2.11 4.47
C ILE A 61 8.39 1.04 3.94
N ARG A 62 9.70 1.26 3.99
CA ARG A 62 10.72 0.25 3.66
C ARG A 62 10.59 -0.96 4.60
N SER A 63 10.43 -0.73 5.90
CA SER A 63 10.25 -1.80 6.88
C SER A 63 8.95 -2.58 6.66
N LEU A 64 7.84 -1.87 6.39
CA LEU A 64 6.56 -2.50 6.05
C LEU A 64 6.63 -3.31 4.75
N HIS A 65 7.36 -2.85 3.73
CA HIS A 65 7.54 -3.60 2.49
C HIS A 65 8.23 -4.94 2.72
N LYS A 66 9.24 -5.02 3.61
CA LYS A 66 9.87 -6.30 3.99
C LYS A 66 8.92 -7.24 4.72
N GLU A 67 7.89 -6.72 5.37
CA GLU A 67 6.87 -7.57 6.00
C GLU A 67 5.82 -8.04 4.98
N TRP A 68 5.50 -7.19 4.01
CA TRP A 68 4.41 -7.41 3.07
C TRP A 68 4.82 -8.18 1.82
N PHE A 69 6.05 -8.05 1.33
CA PHE A 69 6.46 -8.57 0.03
C PHE A 69 7.76 -9.37 0.10
N PRO A 70 7.84 -10.53 -0.56
CA PRO A 70 9.04 -11.38 -0.58
C PRO A 70 10.15 -10.89 -1.52
N VAL A 71 9.99 -9.71 -2.11
CA VAL A 71 10.93 -9.13 -3.07
C VAL A 71 11.56 -7.87 -2.48
N SER A 72 12.86 -7.72 -2.69
CA SER A 72 13.60 -6.52 -2.28
C SER A 72 13.38 -5.41 -3.30
N TYR A 73 12.78 -4.30 -2.87
CA TYR A 73 12.70 -3.08 -3.66
C TYR A 73 14.00 -2.28 -3.52
N SER A 74 14.47 -1.68 -4.61
CA SER A 74 15.70 -0.87 -4.62
C SER A 74 15.51 0.47 -3.91
N GLU A 75 16.61 1.11 -3.49
CA GLU A 75 16.55 2.45 -2.91
C GLU A 75 15.95 3.47 -3.88
N ASN A 76 16.32 3.41 -5.16
CA ASN A 76 15.74 4.25 -6.21
C ASN A 76 14.20 4.15 -6.29
N PHE A 77 13.61 2.98 -5.99
CA PHE A 77 12.15 2.85 -5.96
C PHE A 77 11.53 3.71 -4.85
N PHE A 78 12.16 3.78 -3.68
CA PHE A 78 11.67 4.60 -2.57
C PHE A 78 11.99 6.08 -2.77
N GLU A 79 13.11 6.42 -3.39
CA GLU A 79 13.48 7.81 -3.75
C GLU A 79 12.51 8.43 -4.76
N GLU A 80 11.81 7.63 -5.57
CA GLU A 80 10.77 8.12 -6.47
C GLU A 80 9.47 8.53 -5.76
N ILE A 81 9.29 8.19 -4.47
CA ILE A 81 8.10 8.55 -3.68
C ILE A 81 8.03 10.07 -3.56
N GLY A 82 6.87 10.64 -3.90
CA GLY A 82 6.69 12.09 -3.91
C GLY A 82 7.14 12.75 -5.21
N GLY A 83 7.80 12.01 -6.10
CA GLY A 83 8.05 12.39 -7.49
C GLY A 83 7.20 11.55 -8.45
N SER A 84 7.87 10.74 -9.28
CA SER A 84 7.19 9.91 -10.30
C SER A 84 6.33 8.76 -9.74
N LEU A 85 6.55 8.40 -8.47
CA LEU A 85 5.78 7.37 -7.76
C LEU A 85 4.80 8.05 -6.79
N SER A 86 3.53 8.08 -7.20
CA SER A 86 2.44 8.58 -6.35
C SER A 86 2.10 7.57 -5.25
N SER A 87 1.58 8.07 -4.14
CA SER A 87 1.22 7.23 -3.00
C SER A 87 -0.02 7.73 -2.28
N VAL A 88 -0.75 6.80 -1.65
CA VAL A 88 -1.73 7.08 -0.60
C VAL A 88 -1.48 6.11 0.54
N ALA A 89 -1.39 6.62 1.76
CA ALA A 89 -1.26 5.85 2.99
C ALA A 89 -2.45 6.11 3.91
N ALA A 90 -2.96 5.04 4.50
CA ALA A 90 -3.89 5.09 5.62
C ALA A 90 -3.07 5.13 6.90
N VAL A 91 -3.29 6.15 7.72
CA VAL A 91 -2.48 6.41 8.91
C VAL A 91 -3.34 6.64 10.14
N ILE A 92 -2.73 6.42 11.31
CA ILE A 92 -3.26 6.77 12.61
C ILE A 92 -2.44 7.92 13.18
N ASN A 93 -3.11 8.88 13.82
CA ASN A 93 -2.46 9.84 14.71
C ASN A 93 -2.37 9.24 16.12
N PRO A 94 -1.18 8.89 16.64
CA PRO A 94 -1.02 8.27 17.96
C PRO A 94 -1.64 9.08 19.11
N LYS A 95 -1.72 10.40 18.96
CA LYS A 95 -2.29 11.33 19.95
C LYS A 95 -3.78 11.09 20.18
N ASP A 96 -4.52 10.60 19.18
CA ASP A 96 -5.93 10.22 19.31
C ASP A 96 -6.15 9.04 20.27
N TYR A 97 -5.09 8.33 20.62
CA TYR A 97 -5.07 7.17 21.50
C TYR A 97 -4.20 7.41 22.75
N GLY A 98 -3.87 8.67 23.04
CA GLY A 98 -3.13 9.07 24.25
C GLY A 98 -1.62 8.88 24.16
N ASP A 99 -1.06 8.53 23.00
CA ASP A 99 0.39 8.48 22.80
C ASP A 99 0.89 9.83 22.26
N TYR A 100 1.38 10.66 23.17
CA TYR A 100 2.00 11.95 22.86
C TYR A 100 3.52 11.86 22.65
N SER A 101 4.11 10.68 22.84
CA SER A 101 5.55 10.45 22.67
C SER A 101 5.93 10.17 21.22
N THR A 102 4.99 9.60 20.46
CA THR A 102 5.15 9.30 19.04
C THR A 102 4.76 10.53 18.21
N ASN A 103 5.76 11.17 17.59
CA ASN A 103 5.57 12.44 16.86
C ASN A 103 5.28 12.29 15.36
N HIS A 104 5.22 11.06 14.86
CA HIS A 104 4.90 10.74 13.47
C HIS A 104 3.62 9.91 13.40
N SER A 105 2.95 9.94 12.25
CA SER A 105 1.79 9.09 12.01
C SER A 105 2.20 7.62 11.92
N VAL A 106 1.29 6.72 12.32
CA VAL A 106 1.47 5.26 12.25
C VAL A 106 0.85 4.75 10.96
N ILE A 107 1.64 4.13 10.09
CA ILE A 107 1.18 3.65 8.78
C ILE A 107 0.47 2.30 8.94
N CYS A 108 -0.81 2.26 8.59
CA CYS A 108 -1.65 1.07 8.67
C CYS A 108 -1.69 0.28 7.36
N GLY A 109 -1.46 0.96 6.25
CA GLY A 109 -1.43 0.40 4.91
C GLY A 109 -1.16 1.49 3.88
N SER A 110 -0.68 1.09 2.71
CA SER A 110 -0.37 2.02 1.64
C SER A 110 -0.64 1.41 0.27
N ILE A 111 -0.83 2.29 -0.70
CA ILE A 111 -0.85 1.97 -2.13
C ILE A 111 0.09 2.94 -2.84
N LEU A 112 1.10 2.40 -3.54
CA LEU A 112 2.03 3.17 -4.35
C LEU A 112 1.79 2.83 -5.82
N PHE A 113 1.70 3.84 -6.67
CA PHE A 113 1.29 3.67 -8.06
C PHE A 113 1.94 4.70 -8.98
N LYS A 114 2.19 4.31 -10.23
CA LYS A 114 2.69 5.19 -11.28
C LYS A 114 1.57 5.50 -12.26
N ILE A 115 1.38 6.77 -12.57
CA ILE A 115 0.50 7.21 -13.65
C ILE A 115 1.37 7.46 -14.88
N THR A 116 1.06 6.80 -15.99
CA THR A 116 1.67 7.09 -17.28
C THR A 116 0.79 8.07 -18.02
N ASP A 117 1.27 9.31 -18.11
CA ASP A 117 0.62 10.35 -18.90
C ASP A 117 1.00 10.20 -20.38
N GLN A 118 0.00 9.87 -21.19
CA GLN A 118 0.17 9.71 -22.62
C GLN A 118 0.12 11.10 -23.27
N LYS A 119 1.30 11.62 -23.63
CA LYS A 119 1.42 12.90 -24.34
C LYS A 119 0.61 12.97 -25.65
N ASN A 120 0.37 11.81 -26.27
CA ASN A 120 -0.43 11.72 -27.47
C ASN A 120 -1.90 11.45 -27.09
N PRO A 121 -2.83 12.37 -27.42
CA PRO A 121 -4.24 12.27 -27.03
C PRO A 121 -4.99 11.08 -27.66
N LYS A 122 -4.38 10.38 -28.61
CA LYS A 122 -4.91 9.10 -29.14
C LYS A 122 -4.76 7.95 -28.15
N PHE A 123 -3.80 8.03 -27.21
CA PHE A 123 -3.59 7.03 -26.17
C PHE A 123 -4.15 7.54 -24.84
N HIS A 124 -4.62 6.61 -24.03
CA HIS A 124 -5.20 6.93 -22.74
C HIS A 124 -4.19 6.78 -21.62
N ASN A 125 -4.27 7.67 -20.62
CA ASN A 125 -3.49 7.55 -19.40
C ASN A 125 -3.80 6.22 -18.71
N THR A 126 -2.77 5.60 -18.16
CA THR A 126 -2.84 4.34 -17.43
C THR A 126 -2.24 4.52 -16.05
N CYS A 127 -2.67 3.69 -15.10
CA CYS A 127 -2.11 3.63 -13.76
C CYS A 127 -1.65 2.21 -13.47
N TYR A 128 -0.40 2.05 -13.06
CA TYR A 128 0.12 0.79 -12.54
C TYR A 128 0.28 0.87 -11.03
N ILE A 129 -0.39 0.00 -10.29
CA ILE A 129 -0.21 -0.15 -8.84
C ILE A 129 1.05 -0.99 -8.62
N SER A 130 2.09 -0.33 -8.12
CA SER A 130 3.41 -0.91 -7.87
C SER A 130 3.43 -1.76 -6.60
N THR A 131 2.93 -1.21 -5.49
CA THR A 131 2.81 -1.92 -4.20
C THR A 131 1.48 -1.59 -3.52
N PHE A 132 0.95 -2.56 -2.81
CA PHE A 132 -0.29 -2.42 -2.06
C PHE A 132 -0.31 -3.37 -0.87
N GLY A 133 -0.35 -2.82 0.34
CA GLY A 133 -0.25 -3.60 1.58
C GLY A 133 -1.04 -2.99 2.72
N VAL A 134 -1.49 -3.85 3.62
CA VAL A 134 -2.16 -3.49 4.87
C VAL A 134 -1.59 -4.36 5.98
N VAL A 135 -1.27 -3.73 7.10
CA VAL A 135 -0.80 -4.37 8.33
C VAL A 135 -1.78 -5.47 8.73
N GLU A 136 -1.26 -6.68 8.98
CA GLU A 136 -2.07 -7.89 9.19
C GLU A 136 -3.13 -7.69 10.27
N ALA A 137 -2.74 -7.11 11.41
CA ALA A 137 -3.62 -6.90 12.56
C ALA A 137 -4.86 -6.05 12.22
N LEU A 138 -4.80 -5.17 11.23
CA LEU A 138 -5.91 -4.28 10.85
C LEU A 138 -6.67 -4.74 9.61
N ARG A 139 -6.38 -5.93 9.07
CA ARG A 139 -7.15 -6.51 7.96
C ARG A 139 -8.60 -6.76 8.38
N GLY A 140 -9.50 -6.79 7.41
CA GLY A 140 -10.94 -6.93 7.66
C GLY A 140 -11.66 -5.64 8.09
N LYS A 141 -10.93 -4.55 8.37
CA LYS A 141 -11.49 -3.24 8.77
C LYS A 141 -11.76 -2.27 7.60
N GLY A 142 -11.74 -2.75 6.36
CA GLY A 142 -12.05 -1.93 5.17
C GLY A 142 -10.91 -1.05 4.63
N ILE A 143 -9.75 -0.99 5.28
CA ILE A 143 -8.59 -0.14 4.90
C ILE A 143 -8.19 -0.33 3.43
N ALA A 144 -8.01 -1.58 3.01
CA ALA A 144 -7.65 -1.95 1.64
C ALA A 144 -8.64 -1.39 0.60
N LYS A 145 -9.94 -1.42 0.91
CA LYS A 145 -10.99 -0.91 0.02
C LYS A 145 -10.87 0.61 -0.11
N GLU A 146 -10.70 1.33 0.99
CA GLU A 146 -10.61 2.80 0.94
C GLU A 146 -9.34 3.26 0.24
N LEU A 147 -8.18 2.60 0.45
CA LEU A 147 -6.94 2.90 -0.28
C LEU A 147 -7.13 2.81 -1.80
N ILE A 148 -7.83 1.77 -2.28
CA ILE A 148 -8.15 1.65 -3.71
C ILE A 148 -9.13 2.76 -4.15
N LEU A 149 -10.10 3.13 -3.32
CA LEU A 149 -11.02 4.23 -3.64
C LEU A 149 -10.27 5.55 -3.76
N GLU A 150 -9.33 5.84 -2.86
CA GLU A 150 -8.48 7.03 -2.95
C GLU A 150 -7.59 7.00 -4.19
N CYS A 151 -6.94 5.87 -4.48
CA CYS A 151 -6.18 5.71 -5.72
C CYS A 151 -7.05 5.92 -6.97
N LYS A 152 -8.30 5.40 -6.99
CA LYS A 152 -9.27 5.67 -8.06
C LYS A 152 -9.64 7.15 -8.15
N ARG A 153 -9.76 7.87 -7.03
CA ARG A 153 -10.03 9.33 -7.02
C ARG A 153 -8.87 10.08 -7.68
N VAL A 154 -7.61 9.75 -7.35
CA VAL A 154 -6.42 10.31 -8.01
C VAL A 154 -6.41 9.96 -9.49
N CYS A 155 -6.58 8.69 -9.86
CA CYS A 155 -6.58 8.25 -11.25
C CYS A 155 -7.61 9.02 -12.11
N ARG A 156 -8.81 9.27 -11.58
CA ARG A 156 -9.84 10.06 -12.28
C ARG A 156 -9.41 11.50 -12.55
N SER A 157 -8.69 12.14 -11.63
CA SER A 157 -8.21 13.51 -11.85
C SER A 157 -7.11 13.64 -12.91
N TYR A 158 -6.45 12.52 -13.24
CA TYR A 158 -5.46 12.40 -14.32
C TYR A 158 -6.05 11.75 -15.59
N SER A 159 -7.38 11.65 -15.69
CA SER A 159 -8.05 11.05 -16.85
C SER A 159 -7.57 9.63 -17.18
N VAL A 160 -7.13 8.87 -16.17
CA VAL A 160 -6.70 7.49 -16.32
C VAL A 160 -7.90 6.64 -16.76
N SER A 161 -7.69 5.86 -17.82
CA SER A 161 -8.71 4.95 -18.38
C SER A 161 -8.67 3.55 -17.77
N GLN A 162 -7.50 3.13 -17.30
CA GLN A 162 -7.28 1.79 -16.80
C GLN A 162 -6.23 1.78 -15.68
N MET A 163 -6.54 1.04 -14.63
CA MET A 163 -5.59 0.68 -13.58
C MET A 163 -5.17 -0.78 -13.78
N SER A 164 -3.92 -1.13 -13.48
CA SER A 164 -3.44 -2.50 -13.50
C SER A 164 -2.52 -2.82 -12.34
N LEU A 165 -2.40 -4.11 -12.01
CA LEU A 165 -1.50 -4.64 -10.99
C LEU A 165 -1.12 -6.08 -11.32
N ASN A 166 -0.04 -6.56 -10.74
CA ASN A 166 0.32 -7.98 -10.75
C ASN A 166 0.12 -8.58 -9.35
N VAL A 167 -0.33 -9.83 -9.30
CA VAL A 167 -0.47 -10.60 -8.06
C VAL A 167 0.04 -12.01 -8.28
N ILE A 168 0.83 -12.53 -7.33
CA ILE A 168 1.33 -13.91 -7.39
C ILE A 168 0.16 -14.91 -7.31
N THR A 169 0.21 -15.96 -8.12
CA THR A 169 -0.96 -16.83 -8.39
C THR A 169 -1.49 -17.55 -7.15
N TYR A 170 -0.65 -17.84 -6.16
CA TYR A 170 -1.06 -18.48 -4.91
C TYR A 170 -1.69 -17.51 -3.89
N ASN A 171 -1.63 -16.19 -4.09
CA ASN A 171 -2.18 -15.21 -3.15
C ASN A 171 -3.70 -15.08 -3.32
N THR A 172 -4.41 -16.14 -2.94
CA THR A 172 -5.86 -16.26 -3.09
C THR A 172 -6.64 -15.20 -2.33
N GLN A 173 -6.09 -14.68 -1.21
CA GLN A 173 -6.71 -13.59 -0.45
C GLN A 173 -6.73 -12.28 -1.26
N ALA A 174 -5.59 -11.91 -1.84
CA ALA A 174 -5.50 -10.71 -2.67
C ALA A 174 -6.32 -10.85 -3.96
N ILE A 175 -6.27 -12.02 -4.62
CA ILE A 175 -7.06 -12.33 -5.81
C ILE A 175 -8.56 -12.13 -5.55
N LYS A 176 -9.10 -12.77 -4.52
CA LYS A 176 -10.52 -12.63 -4.14
C LYS A 176 -10.87 -11.18 -3.79
N PHE A 177 -9.96 -10.46 -3.15
CA PHE A 177 -10.16 -9.04 -2.88
C PHE A 177 -10.29 -8.24 -4.17
N TYR A 178 -9.33 -8.37 -5.11
CA TYR A 178 -9.32 -7.64 -6.37
C TYR A 178 -10.56 -7.92 -7.22
N GLU A 179 -10.96 -9.19 -7.35
CA GLU A 179 -12.20 -9.59 -8.04
C GLU A 179 -13.43 -8.93 -7.39
N LYS A 180 -13.53 -8.98 -6.06
CA LYS A 180 -14.64 -8.38 -5.30
C LYS A 180 -14.76 -6.87 -5.49
N ILE A 181 -13.66 -6.16 -5.67
CA ILE A 181 -13.65 -4.70 -5.89
C ILE A 181 -13.66 -4.31 -7.38
N GLY A 182 -13.90 -5.29 -8.25
CA GLY A 182 -14.22 -5.10 -9.67
C GLY A 182 -13.03 -5.14 -10.62
N PHE A 183 -11.83 -5.53 -10.16
CA PHE A 183 -10.74 -5.84 -11.09
C PHE A 183 -11.01 -7.20 -11.75
N THR A 184 -10.59 -7.34 -13.00
CA THR A 184 -10.70 -8.58 -13.77
C THR A 184 -9.33 -9.08 -14.18
N LYS A 185 -9.14 -10.40 -14.16
CA LYS A 185 -7.91 -11.02 -14.67
C LYS A 185 -7.77 -10.75 -16.16
N SER A 186 -6.66 -10.13 -16.56
CA SER A 186 -6.28 -9.86 -17.95
C SER A 186 -5.53 -11.05 -18.55
N ARG A 187 -4.46 -11.49 -17.88
CA ARG A 187 -3.58 -12.58 -18.36
C ARG A 187 -2.80 -13.22 -17.22
N THR A 188 -2.18 -14.36 -17.51
CA THR A 188 -1.14 -14.97 -16.68
C THR A 188 0.23 -14.58 -17.26
N LYS A 189 1.18 -14.21 -16.39
CA LYS A 189 2.59 -13.95 -16.71
C LYS A 189 3.42 -15.08 -16.10
N SER A 190 3.94 -15.96 -16.93
CA SER A 190 4.74 -17.10 -16.47
C SER A 190 6.11 -16.65 -15.94
N ASN A 191 6.58 -17.29 -14.87
CA ASN A 191 7.89 -17.01 -14.24
C ASN A 191 8.14 -15.51 -13.96
N HIS A 192 7.11 -14.80 -13.51
CA HIS A 192 7.15 -13.35 -13.34
C HIS A 192 7.90 -12.91 -12.08
N TYR A 193 7.75 -13.65 -10.98
CA TYR A 193 8.44 -13.37 -9.72
C TYR A 193 9.59 -14.35 -9.51
N LEU A 194 10.72 -13.86 -9.03
CA LEU A 194 11.82 -14.67 -8.51
C LEU A 194 11.90 -14.45 -7.01
N ILE A 195 11.64 -15.49 -6.23
CA ILE A 195 11.63 -15.45 -4.76
C ILE A 195 12.50 -16.59 -4.28
N GLU A 196 13.58 -16.26 -3.54
CA GLU A 196 14.51 -17.25 -2.97
C GLU A 196 15.06 -18.27 -3.99
N GLY A 197 15.24 -17.86 -5.25
CA GLY A 197 15.76 -18.71 -6.33
C GLY A 197 14.69 -19.52 -7.09
N GLU A 198 13.44 -19.48 -6.65
CA GLU A 198 12.30 -20.12 -7.33
C GLU A 198 11.47 -19.10 -8.12
N THR A 199 11.00 -19.50 -9.30
CA THR A 199 10.14 -18.66 -10.14
C THR A 199 8.67 -18.97 -9.94
N PHE A 200 7.87 -17.90 -9.87
CA PHE A 200 6.43 -18.00 -9.67
C PHE A 200 5.68 -17.17 -10.72
N ASP A 201 4.53 -17.69 -11.13
CA ASP A 201 3.64 -17.00 -12.04
C ASP A 201 2.93 -15.82 -11.35
N ALA A 202 2.50 -14.86 -12.16
CA ALA A 202 1.63 -13.78 -11.73
C ALA A 202 0.35 -13.74 -12.56
N PHE A 203 -0.74 -13.31 -11.96
CA PHE A 203 -1.89 -12.79 -12.70
C PHE A 203 -1.78 -11.28 -12.81
N GLU A 204 -2.00 -10.77 -14.02
CA GLU A 204 -2.26 -9.35 -14.22
C GLU A 204 -3.76 -9.11 -14.07
N TYR A 205 -4.10 -8.18 -13.19
CA TYR A 205 -5.47 -7.70 -12.99
C TYR A 205 -5.61 -6.28 -13.52
N VAL A 206 -6.74 -6.00 -14.15
CA VAL A 206 -7.06 -4.68 -14.71
C VAL A 206 -8.40 -4.18 -14.20
N TYR A 207 -8.53 -2.86 -14.08
CA TYR A 207 -9.78 -2.18 -13.76
C TYR A 207 -9.99 -1.02 -14.74
N SER A 208 -11.06 -1.07 -15.52
CA SER A 208 -11.44 0.03 -16.41
C SER A 208 -12.15 1.13 -15.63
N LEU A 209 -11.57 2.33 -15.65
CA LEU A 209 -12.22 3.54 -15.19
C LEU A 209 -13.12 4.04 -16.33
N ARG A 210 -14.45 3.86 -16.18
CA ARG A 210 -15.41 4.44 -17.13
C ARG A 210 -15.17 5.94 -17.25
N ARG A 211 -15.18 6.47 -18.48
CA ARG A 211 -15.15 7.92 -18.71
C ARG A 211 -16.33 8.55 -17.99
N GLN A 212 -16.03 9.34 -16.97
CA GLN A 212 -16.93 10.41 -16.57
C GLN A 212 -16.64 11.59 -17.49
N SER A 213 -17.70 12.29 -17.93
CA SER A 213 -17.55 13.63 -18.51
C SER A 213 -16.64 14.45 -17.60
N ASN A 214 -15.68 15.18 -18.18
CA ASN A 214 -14.67 15.98 -17.47
C ASN A 214 -15.19 16.43 -16.10
N ILE A 215 -14.58 15.91 -15.03
CA ILE A 215 -14.74 16.48 -13.69
C ILE A 215 -14.35 17.94 -13.85
N SER A 216 -15.33 18.85 -13.75
CA SER A 216 -15.12 20.27 -14.02
C SER A 216 -13.95 20.78 -13.15
N PHE A 217 -13.23 21.79 -13.63
CA PHE A 217 -12.16 22.44 -12.87
C PHE A 217 -12.59 22.77 -11.42
N PHE A 218 -13.87 23.08 -11.23
CA PHE A 218 -14.52 23.31 -9.94
C PHE A 218 -14.44 22.11 -8.97
N LEU A 219 -14.56 20.87 -9.44
CA LEU A 219 -14.49 19.67 -8.59
C LEU A 219 -13.06 19.31 -8.15
N LYS A 220 -12.02 19.71 -8.89
CA LYS A 220 -10.62 19.57 -8.42
C LYS A 220 -10.36 20.37 -7.15
N SER A 221 -11.10 21.46 -6.94
CA SER A 221 -11.02 22.29 -5.72
C SER A 221 -11.52 21.57 -4.46
N PHE A 222 -12.34 20.51 -4.59
CA PHE A 222 -12.85 19.70 -3.49
C PHE A 222 -11.99 18.47 -3.17
N LEU A 223 -10.89 18.26 -3.89
CA LEU A 223 -9.99 17.14 -3.59
C LEU A 223 -9.31 17.36 -2.22
N PRO A 224 -9.16 16.31 -1.41
CA PRO A 224 -8.40 16.37 -0.16
C PRO A 224 -7.01 16.98 -0.37
N LYS A 225 -6.51 17.72 0.62
CA LYS A 225 -5.21 18.43 0.52
C LYS A 225 -4.05 17.52 0.10
N TYR A 226 -4.05 16.26 0.54
CA TYR A 226 -3.02 15.29 0.17
C TYR A 226 -3.13 14.81 -1.28
N ILE A 227 -4.35 14.71 -1.84
CA ILE A 227 -4.53 14.49 -3.28
C ILE A 227 -4.04 15.72 -4.04
N LYS A 228 -4.26 16.92 -3.48
CA LYS A 228 -3.77 18.15 -4.10
C LYS A 228 -2.25 18.25 -4.14
N SER A 229 -1.55 17.76 -3.13
CA SER A 229 -0.08 17.75 -3.12
C SER A 229 0.49 16.83 -4.21
N ILE A 230 -0.25 15.81 -4.65
CA ILE A 230 0.14 14.98 -5.81
C ILE A 230 0.13 15.79 -7.12
N PHE A 231 -0.70 16.84 -7.24
CA PHE A 231 -0.75 17.67 -8.47
C PHE A 231 0.39 18.68 -8.59
N ASN A 232 1.06 19.01 -7.47
CA ASN A 232 2.05 20.10 -7.40
C ASN A 232 3.50 19.60 -7.31
N ALA A 233 3.72 18.29 -7.44
CA ALA A 233 5.04 17.66 -7.46
C ALA A 233 5.53 17.41 -8.89
#